data_AF-A0A168NTK8-F1
#
_entry.id   AF-A0A168NTK8-F1
#
_cell.length_a   1.000
_cell.length_b   1.000
_cell.length_c   1.000
_cell.angle_alpha   90.00
_cell.angle_beta   90.00
_cell.angle_gamma   90.00
#
_symmetry.space_group_name_H-M   'P 1'
#
loop_
_entity.id
_entity.type
_entity.pdbx_description
1 polymer ?
#
loop_
_entity_poly.entity_id
_entity_poly.type
_entity_poly.pdbx_seq_one_letter_code
_entity_poly.pdbx_strand_id
1 'polypeptide(L)'
;MNITPTLYASLWTDDYLDLLNYAKQIGDLSWQEEIITKLTCTTEEALQALIQDEERAVLWIEFDAINDKLLEIFEQMEHAKDDAEQLRLTEKMWDLKLQRVNLHHKIRAINN
;
A
#
# COMPACT_ATOMS: atom_id res chain seq x y z
N MET A 1 -6.38 -8.09 -6.86
CA MET A 1 -6.64 -9.46 -6.36
C MET A 1 -7.11 -9.27 -4.94
N ASN A 2 -8.35 -9.66 -4.60
CA ASN A 2 -8.86 -9.46 -3.24
C ASN A 2 -8.18 -10.50 -2.34
N ILE A 3 -7.19 -10.07 -1.56
CA ILE A 3 -6.56 -10.96 -0.56
C ILE A 3 -7.60 -11.13 0.53
N THR A 4 -8.12 -12.36 0.68
CA THR A 4 -9.03 -12.65 1.78
C THR A 4 -8.22 -12.66 3.08
N PRO A 5 -8.83 -12.32 4.21
CA PRO A 5 -8.14 -12.33 5.50
C PRO A 5 -7.47 -13.67 5.82
N THR A 6 -8.10 -14.77 5.40
CA THR A 6 -7.55 -16.12 5.53
C THR A 6 -6.29 -16.36 4.70
N LEU A 7 -6.21 -15.79 3.49
CA LEU A 7 -5.01 -15.89 2.63
C LEU A 7 -3.87 -15.03 3.16
N TYR A 8 -4.19 -13.85 3.67
CA TYR A 8 -3.21 -13.00 4.34
C TYR A 8 -2.69 -13.66 5.62
N ALA A 9 -3.58 -14.27 6.42
CA ALA A 9 -3.21 -15.04 7.62
C ALA A 9 -2.18 -16.11 7.30
N SER A 10 -2.37 -16.85 6.19
CA SER A 10 -1.44 -17.90 5.80
C SER A 10 -0.07 -17.34 5.39
N LEU A 11 -0.03 -16.27 4.59
CA LEU A 11 1.23 -15.64 4.16
C LEU A 11 1.98 -15.04 5.35
N TRP A 12 1.27 -14.32 6.21
CA TRP A 12 1.82 -13.76 7.44
C TRP A 12 2.36 -14.86 8.36
N THR A 13 1.63 -15.97 8.52
CA THR A 13 2.11 -17.11 9.33
C THR A 13 3.35 -17.73 8.71
N ASP A 14 3.38 -17.96 7.41
CA ASP A 14 4.52 -18.54 6.69
C ASP A 14 5.77 -17.65 6.84
N ASP A 15 5.65 -16.33 6.66
CA ASP A 15 6.75 -15.37 6.84
C ASP A 15 7.33 -15.44 8.26
N TYR A 16 6.47 -15.48 9.29
CA TYR A 16 6.92 -15.59 10.67
C TYR A 16 7.51 -16.97 11.00
N LEU A 17 7.08 -18.04 10.34
CA LEU A 17 7.70 -19.35 10.46
C LEU A 17 9.10 -19.39 9.82
N ASP A 18 9.30 -18.72 8.69
CA ASP A 18 10.62 -18.58 8.06
C ASP A 18 11.58 -17.78 8.96
N LEU A 19 11.11 -16.68 9.54
CA LEU A 19 11.88 -15.92 10.54
C LEU A 19 12.22 -16.76 11.77
N LEU A 20 11.27 -17.56 12.28
CA LEU A 20 11.51 -18.43 13.42
C LEU A 20 12.57 -19.49 13.11
N ASN A 21 12.54 -20.07 11.91
CA ASN A 21 13.52 -21.04 11.46
C ASN A 21 14.92 -20.41 11.35
N TYR A 22 15.01 -19.18 10.83
CA TYR A 22 16.27 -18.45 10.77
C TYR A 22 16.80 -18.09 12.17
N ALA A 23 15.93 -17.63 13.08
CA ALA A 23 16.29 -17.36 14.48
C ALA A 23 16.84 -18.61 15.20
N LYS A 24 16.22 -19.77 14.95
CA LYS A 24 16.73 -21.08 15.42
C LYS A 24 18.11 -21.39 14.86
N GLN A 25 18.33 -21.14 13.58
CA GLN A 25 19.60 -21.43 12.91
C GLN A 25 20.76 -20.61 13.50
N ILE A 26 20.52 -19.35 13.85
CA ILE A 26 21.53 -18.48 14.47
C ILE A 26 21.61 -18.60 16.00
N GLY A 27 20.73 -19.40 16.61
CA GLY A 27 20.70 -19.66 18.05
C GLY A 27 20.16 -18.50 18.90
N ASP A 28 19.44 -17.56 18.30
CA ASP A 28 18.88 -16.41 19.01
C ASP A 28 17.58 -16.81 19.72
N LEU A 29 17.68 -17.15 21.01
CA LEU A 29 16.55 -17.60 21.81
C LEU A 29 15.58 -16.46 22.16
N SER A 30 16.09 -15.24 22.36
CA SER A 30 15.25 -14.07 22.66
C SER A 30 14.34 -13.77 21.48
N TRP A 31 14.92 -13.77 20.27
CA TRP A 31 14.17 -13.51 19.06
C TRP A 31 13.14 -14.61 18.74
N GLN A 32 13.47 -15.88 19.03
CA GLN A 32 12.51 -16.98 18.92
C GLN A 32 11.29 -16.80 19.84
N GLU A 33 11.50 -16.44 21.11
CA GLU A 33 10.42 -16.21 22.08
C GLU A 33 9.52 -15.04 21.69
N GLU A 34 10.10 -13.97 21.14
CA GLU A 34 9.35 -12.83 20.60
C GLU A 34 8.45 -13.25 19.42
N ILE A 35 9.00 -14.03 18.47
CA ILE A 35 8.25 -14.52 17.31
C ILE A 35 7.10 -15.44 17.74
N ILE A 36 7.36 -16.38 18.65
CA ILE A 36 6.34 -17.30 19.17
C ILE A 36 5.23 -16.51 19.87
N THR A 37 5.61 -15.54 20.72
CA THR A 37 4.63 -14.68 21.41
C THR A 37 3.73 -13.96 20.40
N LYS A 38 4.31 -13.35 19.36
CA LYS A 38 3.54 -12.71 18.29
C LYS A 38 2.59 -13.68 17.59
N LEU A 39 3.07 -14.86 17.19
CA LEU A 39 2.22 -15.89 16.55
C LEU A 39 1.06 -16.34 17.44
N THR A 40 1.25 -16.44 18.75
CA THR A 40 0.22 -16.90 19.69
C THR A 40 -0.77 -15.82 20.14
N CYS A 41 -0.35 -14.55 20.13
CA CYS A 41 -1.16 -13.44 20.61
C CYS A 41 -1.93 -12.72 19.50
N THR A 42 -1.64 -12.98 18.23
CA THR A 42 -2.38 -12.40 17.10
C THR A 42 -3.80 -12.95 17.06
N THR A 43 -4.79 -12.07 17.24
CA THR A 43 -6.21 -12.38 17.06
C THR A 43 -6.64 -12.08 15.61
N GLU A 44 -7.80 -12.60 15.20
CA GLU A 44 -8.39 -12.27 13.91
C GLU A 44 -8.57 -10.76 13.74
N GLU A 45 -8.98 -10.03 14.78
CA GLU A 45 -9.13 -8.57 14.75
C GLU A 45 -7.78 -7.85 14.57
N ALA A 46 -6.71 -8.35 15.19
CA ALA A 46 -5.37 -7.81 15.02
C ALA A 46 -4.85 -8.05 13.59
N LEU A 47 -5.17 -9.20 13.01
CA LEU A 47 -4.83 -9.52 11.62
C LEU A 47 -5.60 -8.64 10.62
N GLN A 48 -6.89 -8.43 10.86
CA GLN A 48 -7.70 -7.50 10.05
C GLN A 48 -7.16 -6.07 10.11
N ALA A 49 -6.73 -5.61 11.28
CA ALA A 49 -6.10 -4.30 11.43
C ALA A 49 -4.79 -4.20 10.64
N LEU A 50 -3.96 -5.25 10.64
CA LEU A 50 -2.73 -5.31 9.83
C LEU A 50 -3.04 -5.26 8.32
N ILE A 51 -4.03 -6.02 7.86
CA ILE A 51 -4.47 -6.00 6.45
C ILE A 51 -4.93 -4.60 6.06
N GLN A 52 -5.78 -3.98 6.87
CA GLN A 52 -6.28 -2.63 6.60
C GLN A 52 -5.17 -1.59 6.59
N ASP A 53 -4.16 -1.72 7.45
CA ASP A 53 -3.00 -0.83 7.47
C ASP A 53 -2.15 -0.98 6.21
N GLU A 54 -1.91 -2.21 5.77
CA GLU A 54 -1.18 -2.48 4.53
C GLU A 54 -1.93 -2.00 3.29
N GLU A 55 -3.25 -2.25 3.20
CA GLU A 55 -4.11 -1.70 2.15
C GLU A 55 -4.05 -0.16 2.13
N ARG A 56 -4.08 0.48 3.31
CA ARG A 56 -3.97 1.93 3.45
C ARG A 56 -2.63 2.43 2.95
N ALA A 57 -1.53 1.76 3.29
CA ALA A 57 -0.18 2.12 2.87
C ALA A 57 -0.04 2.05 1.33
N VAL A 58 -0.58 0.99 0.70
CA VAL A 58 -0.60 0.85 -0.76
C VAL A 58 -1.37 1.99 -1.42
N LEU A 59 -2.54 2.35 -0.90
CA LEU A 59 -3.33 3.45 -1.46
C LEU A 59 -2.63 4.80 -1.32
N TRP A 60 -1.87 5.03 -0.24
CA TRP A 60 -1.06 6.24 -0.10
C TRP A 60 0.10 6.29 -1.11
N ILE A 61 0.79 5.17 -1.34
CA ILE A 61 1.83 5.07 -2.37
C ILE A 61 1.25 5.39 -3.76
N GLU A 62 0.08 4.84 -4.09
CA GLU A 62 -0.60 5.17 -5.35
C GLU A 62 -1.00 6.65 -5.44
N PHE A 63 -1.39 7.26 -4.31
CA PHE A 63 -1.80 8.66 -4.25
C PHE A 63 -0.64 9.60 -4.51
N ASP A 64 0.50 9.32 -3.89
CA ASP A 64 1.74 10.07 -4.10
C ASP A 64 2.21 9.93 -5.55
N ALA A 65 2.18 8.71 -6.12
CA ALA A 65 2.52 8.49 -7.52
C ALA A 65 1.60 9.25 -8.50
N ILE A 66 0.32 9.45 -8.17
CA ILE A 66 -0.57 10.31 -8.98
C ILE A 66 -0.18 11.78 -8.84
N ASN A 67 0.17 12.25 -7.63
CA ASN A 67 0.62 13.62 -7.43
C ASN A 67 1.91 13.93 -8.19
N ASP A 68 2.87 13.02 -8.19
CA ASP A 68 4.11 13.17 -8.96
C ASP A 68 3.82 13.31 -10.46
N LYS A 69 2.92 12.48 -11.00
CA LYS A 69 2.48 12.59 -12.41
C LYS A 69 1.72 13.88 -12.70
N LEU A 70 0.93 14.37 -11.74
CA LEU A 70 0.24 15.67 -11.88
C LEU A 70 1.26 16.81 -11.98
N LEU A 71 2.31 16.77 -11.16
CA LEU A 71 3.40 17.75 -11.22
C LEU A 71 4.12 17.68 -12.57
N GLU A 72 4.47 16.48 -13.03
CA GLU A 72 5.12 16.27 -14.33
C GLU A 72 4.28 16.80 -15.50
N ILE A 73 2.96 16.53 -15.51
CA ILE A 73 2.08 17.07 -16.56
C ILE A 73 1.98 18.59 -16.47
N PHE A 74 1.96 19.15 -15.27
CA PHE A 74 1.94 20.60 -15.09
C PHE A 74 3.18 21.25 -15.71
N GLU A 75 4.36 20.71 -15.45
CA GLU A 75 5.62 21.15 -16.08
C GLU A 75 5.58 20.99 -17.61
N GLN A 76 5.03 19.88 -18.12
CA GLN A 76 4.85 19.69 -19.57
C GLN A 76 3.92 20.72 -20.20
N MET A 77 2.88 21.17 -19.47
CA MET A 77 1.95 22.20 -19.95
C MET A 77 2.62 23.57 -20.07
N GLU A 78 3.58 23.90 -19.20
CA GLU A 78 4.36 25.15 -19.29
C GLU A 78 5.27 25.19 -20.53
N HIS A 79 5.63 24.02 -21.06
CA HIS A 79 6.52 23.87 -22.20
C HIS A 79 5.82 23.37 -23.49
N ALA A 80 4.49 23.33 -23.49
CA ALA A 80 3.71 22.87 -24.64
C ALA A 80 3.96 23.77 -25.87
N LYS A 81 4.15 23.15 -27.03
CA LYS A 81 4.55 23.85 -28.26
C LYS A 81 3.37 24.32 -29.10
N ASP A 82 2.22 23.69 -28.92
CA ASP A 82 1.00 24.00 -29.65
C ASP A 82 -0.27 23.71 -28.83
N ASP A 83 -1.39 24.25 -29.31
CA ASP A 83 -2.70 24.14 -28.65
C ASP A 83 -3.21 22.69 -28.58
N ALA A 84 -2.78 21.82 -29.51
CA ALA A 84 -3.20 20.42 -29.53
C ALA A 84 -2.50 19.61 -28.43
N GLU A 85 -1.20 19.84 -28.22
CA GLU A 85 -0.43 19.30 -27.11
C GLU A 85 -0.98 19.81 -25.77
N GLN A 86 -1.28 21.11 -25.68
CA GLN A 86 -1.86 21.70 -24.47
C GLN A 86 -3.24 21.12 -24.13
N LEU A 87 -4.09 20.88 -25.14
CA LEU A 87 -5.39 20.21 -24.95
C LEU A 87 -5.21 18.78 -24.42
N ARG A 88 -4.33 17.99 -25.05
CA ARG A 88 -4.06 16.60 -24.63
C ARG A 88 -3.53 16.52 -23.20
N LEU A 89 -2.63 17.43 -22.82
CA LEU A 89 -2.10 17.50 -21.45
C LEU A 89 -3.19 17.89 -20.45
N THR A 90 -4.10 18.79 -20.85
CA THR A 90 -5.24 19.19 -20.02
C THR A 90 -6.20 18.03 -19.77
N GLU A 91 -6.49 17.22 -20.78
CA GLU A 91 -7.33 16.01 -20.63
C GLU A 91 -6.66 15.00 -19.68
N LYS A 92 -5.37 14.72 -19.87
CA LYS A 92 -4.61 13.81 -19.00
C LYS A 92 -4.54 14.29 -17.54
N MET A 93 -4.41 15.60 -17.33
CA MET A 93 -4.47 16.25 -16.02
C MET A 93 -5.84 16.03 -15.35
N TRP A 94 -6.95 16.13 -16.10
CA TRP A 94 -8.29 15.87 -15.59
C TRP A 94 -8.47 14.42 -15.16
N ASP A 95 -8.03 13.47 -15.98
CA ASP A 95 -8.11 12.05 -15.66
C ASP A 95 -7.34 11.70 -14.37
N LEU A 96 -6.13 12.24 -14.21
CA LEU A 96 -5.35 12.04 -12.99
C LEU A 96 -6.00 12.68 -11.76
N LYS A 97 -6.60 13.87 -11.90
CA LYS A 97 -7.36 14.50 -10.81
C LYS A 97 -8.54 13.63 -10.39
N LEU A 98 -9.26 13.04 -11.34
CA LEU A 98 -10.36 12.12 -11.03
C LEU A 98 -9.87 10.87 -10.31
N GLN A 99 -8.79 10.25 -10.79
CA GLN A 99 -8.15 9.11 -10.13
C GLN A 99 -7.74 9.46 -8.69
N ARG A 100 -7.12 10.62 -8.47
CA ARG A 100 -6.71 11.10 -7.15
C ARG A 100 -7.89 11.24 -6.19
N VAL A 101 -9.00 11.84 -6.66
CA VAL A 101 -10.22 11.99 -5.85
C VAL A 101 -10.81 10.63 -5.46
N ASN A 102 -10.88 9.71 -6.41
CA ASN A 102 -11.37 8.35 -6.14
C ASN A 102 -10.49 7.64 -5.10
N LEU A 103 -9.17 7.80 -5.19
CA LEU A 103 -8.23 7.21 -4.26
C LEU A 103 -8.34 7.83 -2.86
N HIS A 104 -8.50 9.14 -2.78
CA HIS A 104 -8.78 9.84 -1.51
C HIS A 104 -10.06 9.33 -0.85
N HIS A 105 -11.12 9.04 -1.62
CA HIS A 105 -12.34 8.42 -1.08
C HIS A 105 -12.10 7.02 -0.55
N LYS A 106 -11.29 6.19 -1.25
CA LYS A 106 -10.92 4.85 -0.77
C LYS A 106 -10.14 4.90 0.54
N ILE A 107 -9.14 5.79 0.63
CA ILE A 107 -8.36 5.99 1.86
C ILE A 107 -9.27 6.38 3.02
N ARG A 108 -10.20 7.31 2.79
CA ARG A 108 -11.15 7.75 3.84
C ARG A 108 -12.10 6.62 4.27
N ALA A 109 -12.51 5.76 3.35
CA ALA A 109 -13.41 4.64 3.65
C ALA A 109 -12.76 3.58 4.55
N ILE A 110 -11.44 3.43 4.53
CA ILE A 110 -10.69 2.52 5.42
C ILE A 110 -10.39 3.17 6.79
N ASN A 111 -10.63 4.47 6.95
CA ASN A 111 -10.46 5.19 8.22
C ASN A 111 -11.75 5.26 9.07
N ASN A 112 -12.88 4.81 8.54
CA ASN A 112 -14.21 4.82 9.18
C ASN A 112 -14.68 3.40 9.46
#